data_AF-A0A8H5PVT9-F1
#
_entry.id   AF-A0A8H5PVT9-F1
#
_cell.length_a   1.000
_cell.length_b   1.000
_cell.length_c   1.000
_cell.angle_alpha   90.00
_cell.angle_beta   90.00
_cell.angle_gamma   90.00
#
_symmetry.space_group_name_H-M   'P 1'
#
loop_
_entity.id
_entity.type
_entity.pdbx_description
1 polymer ?
#
loop_
_entity_poly.entity_id
_entity_poly.type
_entity_poly.pdbx_seq_one_letter_code
_entity_poly.pdbx_strand_id
1 'polypeptide(L)'
;MATATATTTTTTTTSGATQPLVTKWSSRYRGATVEDLDPPAALSLNPSDAISLALMSAFERDYTHLTVVDADTRALLGYISIPHLQSLLDSGKVKPEDQLSAAMTRFQRKGRTYQVITMETTLEELENFFRGGVPDGPWKQEFAVITDEKRRFVLGVATVQDLEEFVKRRPE
;
A
#
# COMPACT_ATOMS: atom_id res chain seq x y z
N MET A 1 -62.34 27.15 6.00
CA MET A 1 -61.81 25.79 5.72
C MET A 1 -60.76 25.91 4.65
N ALA A 2 -59.48 25.79 5.01
CA ALA A 2 -58.36 25.66 4.07
C ALA A 2 -57.21 24.98 4.83
N THR A 3 -57.03 23.69 4.57
CA THR A 3 -55.91 22.86 5.02
C THR A 3 -54.77 23.00 4.01
N ALA A 4 -53.61 23.45 4.46
CA ALA A 4 -52.37 23.41 3.69
C ALA A 4 -51.30 22.70 4.51
N THR A 5 -50.99 21.48 4.09
CA THR A 5 -49.93 20.60 4.59
C THR A 5 -48.59 21.13 4.08
N ALA A 6 -47.70 21.56 4.97
CA ALA A 6 -46.35 22.00 4.63
C ALA A 6 -45.37 20.84 4.82
N THR A 7 -44.79 20.40 3.70
CA THR A 7 -43.78 19.36 3.55
C THR A 7 -42.47 19.81 4.18
N THR A 8 -41.95 19.07 5.16
CA THR A 8 -40.62 19.30 5.74
C THR A 8 -39.55 18.84 4.75
N THR A 9 -38.94 19.79 4.04
CA THR A 9 -37.73 19.56 3.24
C THR A 9 -36.53 19.65 4.18
N THR A 10 -35.98 18.51 4.59
CA THR A 10 -34.72 18.51 5.35
C THR A 10 -33.56 18.75 4.39
N THR A 11 -32.88 19.85 4.66
CA THR A 11 -31.66 20.37 4.05
C THR A 11 -30.55 19.33 3.89
N THR A 12 -30.02 19.22 2.67
CA THR A 12 -28.76 18.57 2.30
C THR A 12 -27.59 19.35 2.90
N THR A 13 -26.99 18.82 3.96
CA THR A 13 -25.69 19.28 4.47
C THR A 13 -24.59 18.79 3.55
N THR A 14 -23.92 19.74 2.91
CA THR A 14 -22.71 19.56 2.12
C THR A 14 -21.54 19.26 3.07
N SER A 15 -21.16 17.99 3.18
CA SER A 15 -19.86 17.60 3.75
C SER A 15 -19.06 16.95 2.64
N GLY A 16 -17.92 17.55 2.29
CA GLY A 16 -16.95 17.00 1.35
C GLY A 16 -16.27 15.75 1.90
N ALA A 17 -17.05 14.68 2.12
CA ALA A 17 -16.54 13.35 2.35
C ALA A 17 -16.21 12.75 0.98
N THR A 18 -14.96 12.33 0.80
CA THR A 18 -14.60 11.31 -0.19
C THR A 18 -15.60 10.17 -0.03
N GLN A 19 -16.56 10.03 -0.93
CA GLN A 19 -17.60 9.02 -0.76
C GLN A 19 -16.94 7.64 -0.73
N PRO A 20 -17.21 6.81 0.29
CA PRO A 20 -16.67 5.47 0.34
C PRO A 20 -17.17 4.71 -0.89
N LEU A 21 -16.22 4.14 -1.60
CA LEU A 21 -16.47 3.38 -2.80
C LEU A 21 -17.15 2.08 -2.38
N VAL A 22 -18.41 1.91 -2.78
CA VAL A 22 -19.18 0.71 -2.42
C VAL A 22 -18.77 -0.43 -3.35
N THR A 23 -17.79 -1.22 -2.93
CA THR A 23 -17.33 -2.45 -3.59
C THR A 23 -18.00 -3.67 -2.96
N LYS A 24 -17.91 -4.83 -3.62
CA LYS A 24 -18.33 -6.14 -3.09
C LYS A 24 -17.81 -6.44 -1.67
N TRP A 25 -16.72 -5.81 -1.26
CA TRP A 25 -16.08 -6.01 0.04
C TRP A 25 -16.36 -4.91 1.08
N SER A 26 -17.06 -3.82 0.72
CA SER A 26 -17.32 -2.70 1.65
C SER A 26 -18.03 -3.10 2.94
N SER A 27 -18.96 -4.06 2.88
CA SER A 27 -19.61 -4.60 4.09
C SER A 27 -18.63 -5.33 5.02
N ARG A 28 -17.56 -5.91 4.47
CA ARG A 28 -16.53 -6.67 5.21
C ARG A 28 -15.49 -5.76 5.85
N TYR A 29 -15.20 -4.66 5.17
CA TYR A 29 -14.21 -3.67 5.57
C TYR A 29 -14.72 -2.64 6.58
N ARG A 30 -16.03 -2.60 6.82
CA ARG A 30 -16.64 -1.63 7.72
C ARG A 30 -16.00 -1.69 9.11
N GLY A 31 -15.29 -0.62 9.48
CA GLY A 31 -14.62 -0.49 10.78
C GLY A 31 -13.31 -1.26 10.92
N ALA A 32 -12.77 -1.80 9.82
CA ALA A 32 -11.44 -2.42 9.78
C ALA A 32 -10.41 -1.47 9.15
N THR A 33 -9.21 -1.50 9.69
CA THR A 33 -8.07 -0.68 9.30
C THR A 33 -6.92 -1.56 8.81
N VAL A 34 -5.86 -0.94 8.29
CA VAL A 34 -4.64 -1.65 7.89
C VAL A 34 -4.00 -2.38 9.08
N GLU A 35 -4.17 -1.88 10.31
CA GLU A 35 -3.70 -2.56 11.51
C GLU A 35 -4.36 -3.94 11.70
N ASP A 36 -5.67 -4.07 11.40
CA ASP A 36 -6.41 -5.34 11.51
C ASP A 36 -5.97 -6.42 10.50
N LEU A 37 -5.20 -6.02 9.48
CA LEU A 37 -4.60 -6.95 8.53
C LEU A 37 -3.41 -7.70 9.14
N ASP A 38 -2.87 -7.24 10.27
CA ASP A 38 -1.59 -7.68 10.87
C ASP A 38 -0.48 -7.85 9.81
N PRO A 39 -0.21 -6.81 9.00
CA PRO A 39 0.68 -6.93 7.86
C PRO A 39 2.11 -7.25 8.31
N PRO A 40 2.86 -8.08 7.57
CA PRO A 40 4.22 -8.41 7.92
C PRO A 40 5.08 -7.14 7.98
N ALA A 41 5.95 -7.08 8.99
CA ALA A 41 6.88 -5.97 9.16
C ALA A 41 7.71 -5.81 7.88
N ALA A 42 7.81 -4.58 7.37
CA ALA A 42 8.61 -4.32 6.19
C ALA A 42 10.09 -4.35 6.55
N LEU A 43 10.89 -5.07 5.77
CA LEU A 43 12.33 -4.87 5.81
C LEU A 43 12.68 -3.63 4.97
N SER A 44 13.36 -2.70 5.61
CA SER A 44 13.89 -1.50 4.97
C SER A 44 15.41 -1.63 4.85
N LEU A 45 15.91 -1.43 3.63
CA LEU A 45 17.32 -1.48 3.30
C LEU A 45 17.80 -0.13 2.80
N ASN A 46 19.11 0.07 2.80
CA ASN A 46 19.72 1.29 2.32
C ASN A 46 20.17 1.18 0.85
N PRO A 47 20.20 2.30 0.10
CA PRO A 47 20.68 2.31 -1.29
C PRO A 47 22.10 1.79 -1.46
N SER A 48 22.92 1.94 -0.41
CA SER A 48 24.34 1.56 -0.40
C SER A 48 24.59 0.11 -0.01
N ASP A 49 23.56 -0.59 0.49
CA ASP A 49 23.69 -1.99 0.89
C ASP A 49 23.89 -2.88 -0.34
N ALA A 50 24.50 -4.05 -0.13
CA ALA A 50 24.74 -5.02 -1.19
C ALA A 50 23.45 -5.75 -1.58
N ILE A 51 23.31 -6.06 -2.87
CA ILE A 51 22.20 -6.86 -3.39
C ILE A 51 22.12 -8.25 -2.73
N SER A 52 23.27 -8.85 -2.42
CA SER A 52 23.38 -10.13 -1.71
C SER A 52 22.68 -10.08 -0.35
N LEU A 53 22.85 -8.99 0.40
CA LEU A 53 22.20 -8.80 1.70
C LEU A 53 20.68 -8.77 1.55
N ALA A 54 20.17 -8.04 0.54
CA ALA A 54 18.73 -8.02 0.26
C ALA A 54 18.17 -9.40 -0.06
N LEU A 55 18.86 -10.18 -0.90
CA LEU A 55 18.43 -11.53 -1.24
C LEU A 55 18.40 -12.45 -0.03
N MET A 56 19.44 -12.39 0.81
CA MET A 56 19.51 -13.18 2.04
C MET A 56 18.37 -12.83 2.99
N SER A 57 18.20 -11.54 3.29
CA SER A 57 17.15 -11.11 4.23
C SER A 57 15.75 -11.36 3.71
N ALA A 58 15.55 -11.29 2.39
CA ALA A 58 14.28 -11.68 1.79
C ALA A 58 14.03 -13.18 1.90
N PHE A 59 15.05 -14.02 1.67
CA PHE A 59 14.94 -15.47 1.81
C PHE A 59 14.67 -15.89 3.26
N GLU A 60 15.31 -15.26 4.24
CA GLU A 60 15.12 -15.58 5.67
C GLU A 60 13.69 -15.34 6.16
N ARG A 61 12.96 -14.44 5.51
CA ARG A 61 11.60 -14.01 5.93
C ARG A 61 10.56 -14.18 4.84
N ASP A 62 10.89 -14.91 3.77
CA ASP A 62 10.06 -15.12 2.59
C ASP A 62 9.44 -13.83 2.02
N TYR A 63 10.18 -12.71 2.08
CA TYR A 63 9.69 -11.43 1.58
C TYR A 63 9.71 -11.39 0.05
N THR A 64 8.59 -11.01 -0.54
CA THR A 64 8.46 -10.77 -1.99
C THR A 64 8.92 -9.37 -2.39
N HIS A 65 8.79 -8.41 -1.47
CA HIS A 65 9.07 -6.99 -1.67
C HIS A 65 9.87 -6.42 -0.52
N LEU A 66 10.90 -5.64 -0.85
CA LEU A 66 11.74 -4.93 0.10
C LEU A 66 11.60 -3.43 -0.13
N THR A 67 11.61 -2.66 0.94
CA THR A 67 11.55 -1.19 0.86
C THR A 67 12.95 -0.62 0.95
N VAL A 68 13.21 0.46 0.20
CA VAL A 68 14.50 1.13 0.23
C VAL A 68 14.33 2.52 0.80
N VAL A 69 15.03 2.77 1.90
CA VAL A 69 14.98 4.01 2.66
C VAL A 69 16.33 4.68 2.68
N ASP A 70 16.30 6.00 2.75
CA ASP A 70 17.49 6.81 2.94
C ASP A 70 18.09 6.58 4.33
N ALA A 71 19.42 6.49 4.43
CA ALA A 71 20.08 6.18 5.70
C ALA A 71 19.95 7.33 6.72
N ASP A 72 20.04 8.58 6.24
CA ASP A 72 20.06 9.78 7.09
C ASP A 72 18.64 10.25 7.43
N THR A 73 17.81 10.40 6.39
CA THR A 73 16.46 10.98 6.53
C THR A 73 15.38 9.95 6.80
N ARG A 74 15.68 8.65 6.59
CA ARG A 74 14.71 7.55 6.62
C ARG A 74 13.53 7.74 5.65
N ALA A 75 13.70 8.62 4.67
CA ALA A 75 12.70 8.85 3.66
C ALA A 75 12.60 7.62 2.74
N LEU A 76 11.38 7.19 2.45
CA LEU A 76 11.14 6.13 1.46
C LEU A 76 11.59 6.61 0.07
N LEU A 77 12.61 5.94 -0.48
CA LEU A 77 13.18 6.23 -1.80
C LEU A 77 12.51 5.37 -2.88
N GLY A 78 12.26 4.11 -2.54
CA GLY A 78 11.82 3.12 -3.52
C GLY A 78 11.50 1.77 -2.90
N TYR A 79 11.36 0.79 -3.77
CA TYR A 79 11.17 -0.61 -3.42
C TYR A 79 11.91 -1.50 -4.42
N ILE A 80 12.07 -2.77 -4.03
CA ILE A 80 12.65 -3.82 -4.84
C ILE A 80 11.75 -5.03 -4.74
N SER A 81 11.40 -5.61 -5.89
CA SER A 81 10.80 -6.95 -5.94
C SER A 81 11.89 -7.99 -6.15
N ILE A 82 11.90 -9.02 -5.31
CA ILE A 82 12.83 -10.14 -5.41
C ILE A 82 12.80 -10.83 -6.79
N PRO A 83 11.63 -11.11 -7.41
CA PRO A 83 11.62 -11.70 -8.76
C PRO A 83 12.25 -10.79 -9.82
N HIS A 84 12.09 -9.47 -9.69
CA HIS A 84 12.73 -8.52 -10.60
C HIS A 84 14.25 -8.48 -10.39
N LEU A 85 14.68 -8.47 -9.12
CA LEU A 85 16.10 -8.49 -8.76
C LEU A 85 16.80 -9.75 -9.28
N GLN A 86 16.18 -10.92 -9.13
CA GLN A 86 16.65 -12.19 -9.70
C GLN A 86 16.76 -12.09 -11.23
N SER A 87 15.74 -11.58 -11.90
CA SER A 87 15.79 -11.38 -13.36
C SER A 87 16.93 -10.46 -13.80
N LEU A 88 17.26 -9.42 -13.02
CA LEU A 88 18.39 -8.53 -13.30
C LEU A 88 19.73 -9.24 -13.12
N LEU A 89 19.87 -10.09 -12.10
CA LEU A 89 21.06 -10.92 -11.86
C LEU A 89 21.25 -11.95 -12.96
N ASP A 90 20.18 -12.65 -13.36
CA ASP A 90 20.20 -13.63 -14.44
C ASP A 90 20.57 -12.99 -15.79
N SER A 91 20.12 -11.75 -16.01
CA SER A 91 20.50 -10.96 -17.20
C SER A 91 21.92 -10.38 -17.14
N GLY A 92 22.64 -10.55 -16.03
CA GLY A 92 23.99 -10.01 -15.81
C GLY A 92 24.06 -8.48 -15.73
N LYS A 93 22.92 -7.79 -15.57
CA LYS A 93 22.86 -6.32 -15.48
C LYS A 93 23.38 -5.80 -14.14
N VAL A 94 23.25 -6.60 -13.09
CA VAL A 94 23.70 -6.30 -11.73
C VAL A 94 24.37 -7.53 -11.16
N LYS A 95 25.28 -7.34 -10.21
CA LYS A 95 25.94 -8.41 -9.46
C LYS A 95 25.47 -8.43 -8.01
N PRO A 96 25.59 -9.56 -7.29
CA PRO A 96 25.25 -9.62 -5.87
C PRO A 96 26.04 -8.64 -5.00
N GLU A 97 27.24 -8.26 -5.44
CA GLU A 97 28.14 -7.32 -4.74
C GLU A 97 27.81 -5.85 -5.06
N ASP A 98 26.98 -5.59 -6.08
CA ASP A 98 26.60 -4.22 -6.44
C ASP A 98 25.63 -3.64 -5.41
N GLN A 99 25.56 -2.31 -5.42
CA GLN A 99 24.66 -1.55 -4.56
C GLN A 99 23.20 -1.74 -4.98
N LEU A 100 22.32 -1.83 -4.00
CA LEU A 100 20.86 -1.89 -4.19
C LEU A 100 20.32 -0.70 -4.99
N SER A 101 21.00 0.44 -4.95
CA SER A 101 20.65 1.61 -5.75
C SER A 101 20.64 1.40 -7.27
N ALA A 102 21.37 0.40 -7.77
CA ALA A 102 21.41 0.05 -9.19
C ALA A 102 20.19 -0.77 -9.65
N ALA A 103 19.59 -1.54 -8.74
CA ALA A 103 18.46 -2.43 -9.03
C ALA A 103 17.11 -1.94 -8.45
N MET A 104 17.12 -0.89 -7.62
CA MET A 104 15.89 -0.38 -7.01
C MET A 104 14.94 0.30 -8.00
N THR A 105 13.64 0.13 -7.76
CA THR A 105 12.61 0.93 -8.39
C THR A 105 12.30 2.14 -7.51
N ARG A 106 12.64 3.33 -8.00
CA ARG A 106 12.39 4.58 -7.28
C ARG A 106 10.94 5.03 -7.44
N PHE A 107 10.33 5.50 -6.35
CA PHE A 107 9.01 6.12 -6.43
C PHE A 107 9.11 7.44 -7.21
N GLN A 108 8.42 7.51 -8.35
CA GLN A 108 8.38 8.73 -9.15
C GLN A 108 7.57 9.82 -8.44
N ARG A 109 8.25 10.82 -7.91
CA ARG A 109 7.63 11.95 -7.20
C ARG A 109 6.99 13.01 -8.12
N LYS A 110 7.25 12.94 -9.44
CA LYS A 110 6.69 13.89 -10.43
C LYS A 110 5.56 13.25 -11.22
N GLY A 111 4.37 13.86 -11.16
CA GLY A 111 3.24 13.54 -12.05
C GLY A 111 2.26 12.46 -11.54
N ARG A 112 2.51 11.85 -10.38
CA ARG A 112 1.56 10.94 -9.72
C ARG A 112 1.28 11.41 -8.31
N THR A 113 0.00 11.39 -7.91
CA THR A 113 -0.43 11.67 -6.54
C THR A 113 0.06 10.53 -5.66
N TYR A 114 1.08 10.79 -4.84
CA TYR A 114 1.58 9.82 -3.88
C TYR A 114 0.58 9.70 -2.73
N GLN A 115 -0.09 8.56 -2.62
CA GLN A 115 -1.01 8.25 -1.54
C GLN A 115 -0.25 7.58 -0.40
N VAL A 116 -0.29 8.20 0.77
CA VAL A 116 0.30 7.65 2.00
C VAL A 116 -0.70 6.64 2.56
N ILE A 117 -0.22 5.45 2.87
CA ILE A 117 -0.99 4.44 3.59
C ILE A 117 -0.39 4.34 5.00
N THR A 118 -1.24 4.50 6.00
CA THR A 118 -0.91 4.42 7.43
C THR A 118 -1.62 3.24 8.07
N MET A 119 -1.27 2.90 9.31
CA MET A 119 -1.99 1.84 10.06
C MET A 119 -3.46 2.19 10.28
N GLU A 120 -3.78 3.48 10.41
CA GLU A 120 -5.15 3.99 10.59
C GLU A 120 -5.95 4.05 9.28
N THR A 121 -5.31 3.83 8.13
CA THR A 121 -5.99 3.85 6.84
C THR A 121 -7.03 2.74 6.78
N THR A 122 -8.22 3.05 6.26
CA THR A 122 -9.29 2.05 6.17
C THR A 122 -9.00 1.03 5.07
N LEU A 123 -9.53 -0.19 5.20
CA LEU A 123 -9.37 -1.20 4.16
C LEU A 123 -10.06 -0.81 2.84
N GLU A 124 -11.10 0.02 2.90
CA GLU A 124 -11.76 0.60 1.72
C GLU A 124 -10.82 1.55 0.96
N GLU A 125 -10.10 2.41 1.68
CA GLU A 125 -9.10 3.30 1.08
C GLU A 125 -7.90 2.54 0.53
N LEU A 126 -7.48 1.47 1.22
CA LEU A 126 -6.41 0.58 0.77
C LEU A 126 -6.82 -0.18 -0.50
N GLU A 127 -8.03 -0.70 -0.57
CA GLU A 127 -8.58 -1.32 -1.79
C GLU A 127 -8.62 -0.31 -2.94
N ASN A 128 -9.10 0.90 -2.68
CA ASN A 128 -9.15 1.97 -3.67
C ASN A 128 -7.75 2.36 -4.18
N PHE A 129 -6.74 2.34 -3.30
CA PHE A 129 -5.34 2.50 -3.68
C PHE A 129 -4.90 1.39 -4.64
N PHE A 130 -5.23 0.13 -4.32
CA PHE A 130 -4.90 -1.01 -5.18
C PHE A 130 -5.59 -0.98 -6.54
N ARG A 131 -6.85 -0.54 -6.61
CA ARG A 131 -7.59 -0.36 -7.87
C ARG A 131 -7.24 0.94 -8.61
N GLY A 132 -6.48 1.82 -7.97
CA GLY A 132 -6.07 3.13 -8.47
C GLY A 132 -7.25 4.03 -8.83
N GLY A 133 -8.19 4.16 -7.88
CA GLY A 133 -9.29 5.12 -7.95
C GLY A 133 -10.52 4.68 -8.75
N VAL A 134 -10.59 3.41 -9.18
CA VAL A 134 -11.69 2.89 -10.00
C VAL A 134 -12.46 1.81 -9.23
N PRO A 135 -13.77 1.99 -8.97
CA PRO A 135 -14.61 0.95 -8.34
C PRO A 135 -14.64 -0.30 -9.19
N ASP A 136 -14.42 -1.46 -8.55
CA ASP A 136 -14.39 -2.77 -9.22
C ASP A 136 -13.45 -2.86 -10.44
N GLY A 137 -12.46 -1.96 -10.52
CA GLY A 137 -11.44 -1.97 -11.57
C GLY A 137 -10.36 -3.04 -11.35
N PRO A 138 -9.52 -3.32 -12.37
CA PRO A 138 -8.40 -4.24 -12.22
C PRO A 138 -7.41 -3.74 -11.16
N TRP A 139 -6.76 -4.68 -10.47
CA TRP A 139 -5.66 -4.38 -9.54
C TRP A 139 -4.53 -3.68 -10.31
N LYS A 140 -4.31 -2.40 -10.04
CA LYS A 140 -3.22 -1.60 -10.63
C LYS A 140 -1.95 -1.64 -9.81
N GLN A 141 -2.08 -1.88 -8.51
CA GLN A 141 -0.96 -2.02 -7.57
C GLN A 141 -1.16 -3.34 -6.83
N GLU A 142 -0.08 -4.08 -6.63
CA GLU A 142 -0.11 -5.40 -5.99
C GLU A 142 0.25 -5.33 -4.49
N PHE A 143 0.99 -4.28 -4.11
CA PHE A 143 1.45 -4.05 -2.73
C PHE A 143 1.45 -2.54 -2.39
N ALA A 144 1.30 -2.26 -1.10
CA ALA A 144 1.27 -0.93 -0.52
C ALA A 144 2.25 -0.90 0.64
N VAL A 145 3.10 0.13 0.65
CA VAL A 145 4.05 0.34 1.75
C VAL A 145 3.34 1.16 2.82
N ILE A 146 3.28 0.61 4.02
CA ILE A 146 2.65 1.25 5.18
C ILE A 146 3.71 2.09 5.87
N THR A 147 3.43 3.38 6.01
CA THR A 147 4.32 4.34 6.64
C THR A 147 3.60 5.13 7.72
N ASP A 148 4.36 5.76 8.60
CA ASP A 148 3.84 6.82 9.49
C ASP A 148 3.32 8.02 8.67
N GLU A 149 2.45 8.86 9.24
CA GLU A 149 1.89 10.07 8.61
C GLU A 149 3.00 10.99 8.04
N LYS A 150 4.14 11.03 8.75
CA LYS A 150 5.32 11.82 8.38
C LYS A 150 6.24 11.12 7.36
N ARG A 151 5.94 9.88 6.96
CA ARG A 151 6.67 9.10 5.94
C ARG A 151 8.15 8.85 6.30
N ARG A 152 8.45 8.88 7.61
CA ARG A 152 9.81 8.70 8.15
C ARG A 152 10.09 7.26 8.55
N PHE A 153 9.04 6.47 8.71
CA PHE A 153 9.14 5.09 9.20
C PHE A 153 8.24 4.23 8.36
N VAL A 154 8.83 3.17 7.82
CA VAL A 154 8.09 2.08 7.21
C VAL A 154 7.70 1.12 8.32
N LEU A 155 6.40 0.85 8.45
CA LEU A 155 5.84 0.01 9.50
C LEU A 155 5.59 -1.41 8.97
N GLY A 156 5.14 -1.53 7.72
CA GLY A 156 4.73 -2.80 7.14
C GLY A 156 4.54 -2.72 5.63
N VAL A 157 4.24 -3.87 5.03
CA VAL A 157 3.77 -3.96 3.65
C VAL A 157 2.43 -4.68 3.66
N ALA A 158 1.42 -4.09 3.04
CA ALA A 158 0.15 -4.76 2.78
C ALA A 158 0.08 -5.16 1.31
N THR A 159 -0.45 -6.34 1.03
CA THR A 159 -0.66 -6.85 -0.33
C THR A 159 -2.14 -7.07 -0.62
N VAL A 160 -2.49 -7.21 -1.89
CA VAL A 160 -3.86 -7.57 -2.29
C VAL A 160 -4.28 -8.91 -1.68
N GLN A 161 -3.33 -9.85 -1.53
CA GLN A 161 -3.59 -11.16 -0.92
C GLN A 161 -4.00 -11.04 0.54
N ASP A 162 -3.43 -10.08 1.29
CA ASP A 162 -3.80 -9.86 2.68
C ASP A 162 -5.27 -9.38 2.81
N LEU A 163 -5.74 -8.54 1.88
CA LEU A 163 -7.16 -8.15 1.82
C LEU A 163 -8.06 -9.33 1.48
N GLU A 164 -7.66 -10.17 0.51
CA GLU A 164 -8.41 -11.37 0.14
C GLU A 164 -8.54 -12.34 1.31
N GLU A 165 -7.44 -12.55 2.04
CA GLU A 165 -7.41 -13.43 3.20
C GLU A 165 -8.24 -12.86 4.36
N PHE A 166 -8.20 -11.54 4.58
CA PHE A 166 -9.04 -10.87 5.57
C PHE A 166 -10.53 -11.06 5.27
N VAL A 167 -10.95 -10.89 4.00
CA VAL A 167 -12.33 -11.12 3.57
C VAL A 167 -12.74 -12.58 3.74
N LYS A 168 -11.86 -13.54 3.44
CA LYS A 168 -12.13 -14.97 3.66
C LYS A 168 -12.33 -15.31 5.14
N ARG A 169 -11.57 -14.67 6.04
CA ARG A 169 -11.67 -14.89 7.49
C ARG A 169 -12.99 -14.42 8.10
N ARG A 170 -13.70 -13.48 7.46
CA ARG A 170 -15.04 -13.05 7.86
C ARG A 170 -16.08 -13.58 6.87
N PRO A 171 -16.75 -14.72 7.12
CA PRO A 171 -17.95 -15.13 6.38
C PRO A 171 -19.16 -14.24 6.72
N GLU A 172 -20.15 -14.15 5.83
CA GLU A 172 -21.32 -13.22 5.96
C GLU A 172 -22.20 -13.69 7.13
#